data_AF-A0A2H0VD38-F1
#
_entry.id   AF-A0A2H0VD38-F1
#
_cell.length_a   1.000
_cell.length_b   1.000
_cell.length_c   1.000
_cell.angle_alpha   90.00
_cell.angle_beta   90.00
_cell.angle_gamma   90.00
#
_symmetry.space_group_name_H-M   'P 1'
#
loop_
_entity.id
_entity.type
_entity.pdbx_description
1 polymer ?
#
loop_
_entity_poly.entity_id
_entity_poly.type
_entity_poly.pdbx_seq_one_letter_code
_entity_poly.pdbx_strand_id
1 'polypeptide(L)'
;MGINDIIEKESGIHGSGVYAGRDFKTGETVLRWDISNTLPHKEVAKMTEDEKRYISYMDGKYIIMQDPEKYVNCSYNANTTAK
;
A
#
# COMPACT_ATOMS: atom_id res chain seq x y z
N MET A 1 -7.28 -6.60 13.75
CA MET A 1 -8.00 -6.11 12.57
C MET A 1 -9.05 -7.16 12.25
N GLY A 2 -10.32 -6.79 12.16
CA GLY A 2 -11.36 -7.74 11.79
C GLY A 2 -11.25 -8.10 10.31
N ILE A 3 -11.65 -9.31 9.94
CA ILE A 3 -11.65 -9.81 8.54
C ILE A 3 -12.44 -8.87 7.59
N ASN A 4 -13.31 -8.01 8.12
CA ASN A 4 -14.19 -7.13 7.34
C ASN A 4 -13.81 -5.64 7.40
N ASP A 5 -12.69 -5.25 8.02
CA ASP A 5 -12.32 -3.82 8.12
C ASP A 5 -11.88 -3.24 6.77
N ILE A 6 -11.28 -4.10 5.93
CA ILE A 6 -10.67 -3.77 4.65
C ILE A 6 -11.13 -4.76 3.59
N ILE A 7 -11.49 -4.25 2.41
CA ILE A 7 -11.93 -5.03 1.26
C ILE A 7 -11.02 -4.70 0.08
N GLU A 8 -10.41 -5.72 -0.52
CA GLU A 8 -9.78 -5.59 -1.82
C GLU A 8 -10.82 -5.82 -2.92
N LYS A 9 -10.84 -4.95 -3.92
CA LYS A 9 -11.61 -5.16 -5.16
C LYS A 9 -10.97 -4.43 -6.33
N GLU A 10 -11.44 -4.73 -7.54
CA GLU A 10 -11.03 -3.99 -8.73
C GLU A 10 -11.28 -2.49 -8.56
N SER A 11 -10.26 -1.70 -8.91
CA SER A 11 -10.24 -0.26 -8.79
C SER A 11 -10.51 0.40 -10.13
N GLY A 12 -11.38 1.41 -10.13
CA GLY A 12 -11.58 2.29 -11.29
C GLY A 12 -10.40 3.21 -11.59
N ILE A 13 -9.33 3.20 -10.76
CA ILE A 13 -8.10 3.95 -11.01
C ILE A 13 -7.09 3.05 -11.71
N HIS A 14 -6.71 1.94 -11.07
CA HIS A 14 -5.71 1.01 -11.59
C HIS A 14 -5.68 -0.31 -10.82
N GLY A 15 -5.79 -1.46 -11.51
CA GLY A 15 -5.71 -2.80 -10.92
C GLY A 15 -6.68 -3.02 -9.75
N SER A 16 -6.24 -3.69 -8.69
CA SER A 16 -6.97 -3.76 -7.42
C SER A 16 -6.78 -2.48 -6.59
N GLY A 17 -7.72 -2.23 -5.68
CA GLY A 17 -7.67 -1.16 -4.71
C GLY A 17 -8.16 -1.61 -3.33
N VAL A 18 -7.70 -0.89 -2.31
CA VAL A 18 -8.14 -1.05 -0.92
C VAL A 18 -9.35 -0.17 -0.63
N TYR A 19 -10.41 -0.77 -0.11
CA TYR A 19 -11.65 -0.10 0.27
C TYR A 19 -11.99 -0.37 1.72
N ALA A 20 -12.63 0.59 2.38
CA ALA A 20 -13.12 0.42 3.74
C ALA A 20 -14.31 -0.55 3.75
N GLY A 21 -14.25 -1.59 4.59
CA GLY A 21 -15.38 -2.50 4.83
C GLY A 21 -16.29 -2.06 5.97
N ARG A 22 -15.93 -0.95 6.64
CA ARG A 22 -16.71 -0.25 7.66
C ARG A 22 -16.37 1.24 7.68
N ASP A 23 -17.09 2.00 8.48
CA ASP A 23 -16.74 3.40 8.74
C ASP A 23 -15.48 3.51 9.61
N PHE A 24 -14.59 4.43 9.25
CA PHE A 24 -13.42 4.83 10.03
C PHE A 24 -13.58 6.27 10.50
N LYS A 25 -13.18 6.55 11.73
CA LYS A 25 -13.12 7.93 12.24
C LYS A 25 -11.82 8.60 11.78
N THR A 26 -11.84 9.93 11.66
CA THR A 26 -10.61 10.70 11.42
C THR A 26 -9.57 10.40 12.51
N GLY A 27 -8.35 10.06 12.09
CA GLY A 27 -7.24 9.70 12.99
C GLY A 27 -7.20 8.22 13.38
N GLU A 28 -8.19 7.42 12.99
CA GLU A 28 -8.18 5.99 13.20
C GLU A 28 -7.14 5.29 12.30
N THR A 29 -6.51 4.24 12.80
CA THR A 29 -5.60 3.43 11.99
C THR A 29 -6.40 2.56 11.03
N VAL A 30 -6.25 2.82 9.74
CA VAL A 30 -6.91 2.05 8.68
C VAL A 30 -6.18 0.76 8.38
N LEU A 31 -4.84 0.79 8.26
CA LEU A 31 -4.00 -0.37 7.99
C LEU A 31 -2.66 -0.22 8.74
N ARG A 32 -2.05 -1.34 9.13
CA ARG A 32 -0.66 -1.38 9.62
C ARG A 32 0.19 -2.06 8.56
N TRP A 33 1.09 -1.31 7.95
CA TRP A 33 1.96 -1.82 6.87
C TRP A 33 3.09 -2.67 7.47
N ASP A 34 3.37 -3.82 6.86
CA ASP A 34 4.57 -4.57 7.19
C ASP A 34 5.75 -4.01 6.37
N ILE A 35 6.54 -3.17 7.02
CA ILE A 35 7.73 -2.54 6.42
C ILE A 35 9.02 -3.34 6.65
N SER A 36 8.93 -4.57 7.15
CA SER A 36 10.10 -5.38 7.48
C SER A 36 10.84 -5.90 6.25
N ASN A 37 10.13 -6.08 5.13
CA ASN A 37 10.68 -6.63 3.90
C ASN A 37 11.30 -5.53 3.04
N THR A 38 12.64 -5.49 2.97
CA THR A 38 13.38 -4.40 2.31
C THR A 38 14.34 -4.91 1.24
N LEU A 39 14.56 -4.10 0.22
CA LEU A 39 15.52 -4.36 -0.86
C LEU A 39 16.61 -3.27 -0.93
N PRO A 40 17.85 -3.63 -1.29
CA PRO A 40 18.86 -2.64 -1.60
C PRO A 40 18.58 -1.99 -2.97
N HIS A 41 18.95 -0.73 -3.12
CA HIS A 41 18.73 0.07 -4.34
C HIS A 41 19.17 -0.65 -5.62
N LYS A 42 20.31 -1.35 -5.58
CA LYS A 42 20.86 -2.08 -6.73
C LYS A 42 19.96 -3.20 -7.26
N GLU A 43 19.11 -3.79 -6.42
CA GLU A 43 18.16 -4.81 -6.87
C GLU A 43 16.91 -4.14 -7.46
N VAL A 44 16.42 -3.07 -6.83
CA VAL A 44 15.29 -2.28 -7.38
C VAL A 44 15.61 -1.66 -8.73
N ALA A 45 16.85 -1.22 -8.94
CA ALA A 45 17.30 -0.66 -10.22
C ALA A 45 17.24 -1.66 -11.40
N LYS A 46 17.26 -2.97 -11.11
CA LYS A 46 17.17 -4.03 -12.14
C LYS A 46 15.73 -4.45 -12.44
N MET A 47 14.77 -4.04 -11.60
CA MET A 47 13.36 -4.42 -11.73
C MET A 47 12.70 -3.70 -12.90
N THR A 48 11.73 -4.37 -13.51
CA THR A 48 10.78 -3.79 -14.45
C THR A 48 9.81 -2.83 -13.75
N GLU A 49 9.13 -1.97 -14.50
CA GLU A 49 8.14 -1.04 -13.92
C GLU A 49 6.96 -1.79 -13.28
N ASP A 50 6.56 -2.94 -13.84
CA ASP A 50 5.50 -3.78 -13.28
C ASP A 50 5.91 -4.37 -11.93
N GLU A 51 7.16 -4.78 -11.76
CA GLU A 51 7.66 -5.27 -10.48
C GLU A 51 7.83 -4.14 -9.45
N LYS A 52 8.29 -2.95 -9.90
CA LYS A 52 8.43 -1.76 -9.05
C LYS A 52 7.11 -1.24 -8.52
N ARG A 53 5.98 -1.60 -9.14
CA ARG A 53 4.63 -1.24 -8.69
C ARG A 53 4.36 -1.61 -7.23
N TYR A 54 4.96 -2.69 -6.75
CA TYR A 54 4.79 -3.16 -5.37
C TYR A 54 5.94 -2.74 -4.44
N ILE A 55 6.77 -1.80 -4.88
CA ILE A 55 7.90 -1.28 -4.10
C ILE A 55 7.59 0.15 -3.67
N SER A 56 7.65 0.39 -2.36
CA SER A 56 7.56 1.74 -1.78
C SER A 56 8.94 2.21 -1.33
N TYR A 57 9.20 3.52 -1.40
CA TYR A 57 10.40 4.11 -0.81
C TYR A 57 10.01 4.96 0.40
N MET A 58 10.37 4.50 1.60
CA MET A 58 10.05 5.16 2.87
C MET A 58 11.26 5.08 3.80
N ASP A 59 11.51 6.16 4.56
CA ASP A 59 12.61 6.24 5.54
C ASP A 59 13.97 5.79 5.00
N GLY A 60 14.25 6.15 3.75
CA GLY A 60 15.53 5.81 3.10
C GLY A 60 15.63 4.37 2.58
N LYS A 61 14.57 3.58 2.68
CA LYS A 61 14.55 2.14 2.34
C LYS A 61 13.55 1.85 1.23
N TYR A 62 13.91 0.92 0.35
CA TYR A 62 12.94 0.30 -0.56
C TYR A 62 12.28 -0.86 0.15
N ILE A 63 10.96 -0.86 0.21
CA ILE A 63 10.13 -1.82 0.92
C ILE A 63 9.31 -2.60 -0.11
N ILE A 64 9.27 -3.93 0.02
CA ILE A 64 8.35 -4.78 -0.73
C ILE A 64 7.02 -4.79 0.02
N MET A 65 6.01 -4.17 -0.57
CA MET A 65 4.68 -4.07 0.03
C MET A 65 3.99 -5.44 0.07
N GLN A 66 3.45 -5.83 1.23
CA GLN A 66 2.71 -7.09 1.40
C GLN A 66 1.21 -6.87 1.17
N ASP A 67 0.43 -7.96 1.27
CA ASP A 67 -1.03 -7.85 1.24
C ASP A 67 -1.58 -7.38 2.59
N PRO A 68 -2.56 -6.44 2.63
CA PRO A 68 -3.19 -5.78 1.48
C PRO A 68 -2.57 -4.42 1.09
N GLU A 69 -1.52 -3.95 1.77
CA GLU A 69 -0.96 -2.60 1.57
C GLU A 69 -0.44 -2.33 0.16
N LYS A 70 -0.02 -3.37 -0.57
CA LYS A 70 0.45 -3.27 -1.96
C LYS A 70 -0.63 -2.82 -2.94
N TYR A 71 -1.90 -2.84 -2.53
CA TYR A 71 -3.05 -2.36 -3.31
C TYR A 71 -3.58 -0.99 -2.86
N VAL A 72 -2.89 -0.32 -1.92
CA VAL A 72 -3.25 1.07 -1.57
C VAL A 72 -2.85 1.98 -2.72
N ASN A 73 -3.86 2.52 -3.42
CA ASN A 73 -3.64 3.38 -4.57
C ASN A 73 -3.23 4.81 -4.16
N CYS A 74 -2.44 5.46 -5.02
CA CYS A 74 -2.10 6.87 -4.91
C CYS A 74 -3.23 7.75 -5.50
N SER A 75 -3.56 8.85 -4.81
CA SER A 75 -4.58 9.82 -5.24
C SER A 75 -4.19 11.23 -4.80
N TYR A 76 -4.42 12.22 -5.66
CA TYR A 76 -4.26 13.65 -5.31
C TYR A 76 -5.26 14.11 -4.24
N ASN A 77 -6.39 13.42 -4.10
CA ASN A 77 -7.39 13.69 -3.07
C ASN A 77 -7.51 12.46 -2.15
N ALA A 78 -6.40 12.10 -1.52
CA ALA A 78 -6.34 10.97 -0.59
C ALA A 78 -7.12 11.26 0.70
N ASN A 79 -7.80 10.23 1.22
CA ASN A 79 -8.54 10.28 2.48
C ASN A 79 -7.78 9.60 3.65
N THR A 80 -6.56 9.16 3.40
CA THR A 80 -5.65 8.55 4.37
C THR A 80 -4.24 9.12 4.21
N THR A 81 -3.40 8.93 5.21
CA THR A 81 -1.96 9.25 5.15
C THR A 81 -1.17 8.04 5.63
N ALA A 82 -0.03 7.76 4.99
CA ALA A 82 0.96 6.82 5.47
C ALA A 82 2.08 7.59 6.18
N LYS A 83 2.51 7.11 7.33
CA LYS A 83 3.53 7.73 8.19
C LYS A 83 4.40 6.68 8.82
#